data_AF-A0A2H6IW67-F1
#
_entry.id   AF-A0A2H6IW67-F1
#
_cell.length_a   1.000
_cell.length_b   1.000
_cell.length_c   1.000
_cell.angle_alpha   90.00
_cell.angle_beta   90.00
_cell.angle_gamma   90.00
#
_symmetry.space_group_name_H-M   'P 1'
#
loop_
_entity.id
_entity.type
_entity.pdbx_description
1 polymer ?
#
loop_
_entity_poly.entity_id
_entity_poly.type
_entity_poly.pdbx_seq_one_letter_code
_entity_poly.pdbx_strand_id
1 'polypeptide(L)'
;MGHRVGVICDARAASPATEAALRKLKNTCELGLVRVLMSRRIGLRDVTACRSVRRIARDMEAQILHGHGAKGGAYARLAAHALKRRGQNIRALYTPHGGSLHYSPESLKGRIYLGLEKRLAPKTDGLIFESEYSAGLYTANVSAPPCEARIIPNGLKSQEFYEVVLEDTADDFVFVGELRHLKGVDVMLRALERMRGTRAVTAYIAGGGPDAAEFRKLARKLDLSGAVTFAGPVPASTAFARGRCLVVPSRAESFPYIVLEAAAAQLPIIATDVGGIPEITAGTQVKLIPAGDVQALVQQMSEFLEDPQKYVDRARDLQESVARRFTVEGMARAVTDLYERLLQPPR
;
A
#
# COMPACT_ATOMS: atom_id res chain seq x y z
N MET A 1 -21.18 -9.67 8.46
CA MET A 1 -20.44 -10.85 8.97
C MET A 1 -20.54 -11.00 10.49
N GLY A 2 -21.52 -10.39 11.18
CA GLY A 2 -21.77 -10.66 12.61
C GLY A 2 -20.75 -10.13 13.64
N HIS A 3 -19.59 -9.64 13.21
CA HIS A 3 -18.57 -9.12 14.14
C HIS A 3 -18.82 -7.67 14.56
N ARG A 4 -18.64 -7.41 15.86
CA ARG A 4 -18.56 -6.06 16.44
C ARG A 4 -17.14 -5.53 16.21
N VAL A 5 -16.99 -4.42 15.48
CA VAL A 5 -15.67 -3.89 15.09
C VAL A 5 -15.41 -2.55 15.77
N GLY A 6 -14.16 -2.36 16.22
CA GLY A 6 -13.65 -1.09 16.73
C GLY A 6 -12.35 -0.71 16.05
N VAL A 7 -12.04 0.60 16.05
CA VAL A 7 -10.82 1.13 15.43
C VAL A 7 -10.04 1.95 16.45
N ILE A 8 -8.75 1.66 16.57
CA ILE A 8 -7.79 2.48 17.31
C ILE A 8 -6.86 3.14 16.30
N CYS A 9 -6.83 4.46 16.25
CA CYS A 9 -5.98 5.21 15.32
C CYS A 9 -5.20 6.33 16.02
N ASP A 10 -4.23 6.91 15.31
CA ASP A 10 -3.42 8.02 15.83
C ASP A 10 -4.29 9.28 16.08
N ALA A 11 -4.01 9.98 17.18
CA ALA A 11 -4.70 11.20 17.58
C ALA A 11 -4.17 12.47 16.90
N ARG A 12 -3.04 12.41 16.20
CA ARG A 12 -2.47 13.58 15.51
C ARG A 12 -3.34 14.02 14.33
N ALA A 13 -3.16 15.29 13.93
CA ALA A 13 -3.85 15.89 12.80
C ALA A 13 -3.75 14.98 11.57
N ALA A 14 -4.91 14.49 11.13
CA ALA A 14 -5.04 13.73 9.90
C ALA A 14 -5.39 14.69 8.75
N SER A 15 -5.21 14.26 7.51
CA SER A 15 -5.67 15.06 6.37
C SER A 15 -7.20 15.23 6.44
N PRO A 16 -7.79 16.28 5.83
CA PRO A 16 -9.24 16.44 5.77
C PRO A 16 -9.96 15.19 5.24
N ALA A 17 -9.35 14.51 4.26
CA ALA A 17 -9.84 13.25 3.72
C ALA A 17 -9.84 12.12 4.77
N THR A 18 -8.75 11.97 5.54
CA THR A 18 -8.70 10.99 6.63
C THR A 18 -9.71 11.30 7.73
N GLU A 19 -9.89 12.58 8.08
CA GLU A 19 -10.91 12.98 9.06
C GLU A 19 -12.33 12.64 8.59
N ALA A 20 -12.64 12.88 7.32
CA ALA A 20 -13.92 12.50 6.73
C ALA A 20 -14.13 10.97 6.77
N ALA A 21 -13.10 10.19 6.46
CA ALA A 21 -13.15 8.73 6.53
C ALA A 21 -13.39 8.24 7.97
N LEU A 22 -12.68 8.80 8.96
CA LEU A 22 -12.84 8.44 10.38
C LEU A 22 -14.24 8.80 10.90
N ARG A 23 -14.84 9.90 10.45
CA ARG A 23 -16.23 10.25 10.80
C ARG A 23 -17.23 9.21 10.28
N LYS A 24 -17.06 8.77 9.03
CA LYS A 24 -17.91 7.71 8.46
C LYS A 24 -17.76 6.40 9.24
N LEU A 25 -16.52 6.02 9.57
CA LEU A 25 -16.24 4.81 10.35
C LEU A 25 -16.82 4.85 11.76
N LYS A 26 -16.81 6.01 12.42
CA LYS A 26 -17.36 6.16 13.78
C LYS A 26 -18.83 5.71 13.86
N ASN A 27 -19.61 5.89 12.79
CA ASN A 27 -21.02 5.49 12.75
C ASN A 27 -21.23 3.99 12.52
N THR A 28 -20.18 3.28 12.08
CA THR A 28 -20.24 1.84 11.76
C THR A 28 -19.48 0.96 12.76
N CYS A 29 -18.56 1.54 13.54
CA CYS A 29 -17.78 0.82 14.54
C CYS A 29 -18.57 0.64 15.83
N GLU A 30 -19.18 -0.53 16.02
CA GLU A 30 -19.97 -0.85 17.22
C GLU A 30 -19.13 -0.88 18.51
N LEU A 31 -17.87 -1.34 18.45
CA LEU A 31 -16.96 -1.23 19.58
C LEU A 31 -16.39 0.20 19.72
N GLY A 32 -16.68 1.09 18.78
CA GLY A 32 -16.27 2.49 18.81
C GLY A 32 -14.97 2.78 18.08
N LEU A 33 -14.66 4.08 17.97
CA LEU A 33 -13.46 4.61 17.36
C LEU A 33 -12.70 5.45 18.40
N VAL A 34 -11.51 5.00 18.77
CA VAL A 34 -10.69 5.63 19.81
C VAL A 34 -9.39 6.14 19.23
N ARG A 35 -9.06 7.39 19.56
CA ARG A 35 -7.80 8.01 19.15
C ARG A 35 -6.77 7.93 20.28
N VAL A 36 -5.60 7.40 19.96
CA VAL A 36 -4.47 7.31 20.88
C VAL A 36 -3.31 8.08 20.28
N LEU A 37 -2.63 8.90 21.07
CA LEU A 37 -1.47 9.65 20.57
C LEU A 37 -0.31 8.67 20.27
N MET A 38 0.09 8.57 19.00
CA MET A 38 1.19 7.71 18.56
C MET A 38 2.27 8.57 17.93
N SER A 39 3.54 8.47 18.34
CA SER A 39 4.64 9.18 17.66
C SER A 39 5.06 8.49 16.37
N ARG A 40 5.67 9.20 15.41
CA ARG A 40 6.29 8.55 14.22
C ARG A 40 7.58 7.81 14.57
N ARG A 41 8.35 8.30 15.55
CA ARG A 41 9.59 7.66 16.05
C ARG A 41 9.32 6.78 17.26
N ILE A 42 10.12 5.73 17.46
CA ILE A 42 10.09 4.93 18.69
C ILE A 42 10.49 5.82 19.89
N GLY A 43 9.78 5.71 21.01
CA GLY A 43 10.09 6.44 22.24
C GLY A 43 9.19 6.06 23.42
N LEU A 44 9.40 6.70 24.57
CA LEU A 44 8.68 6.39 25.82
C LEU A 44 7.15 6.49 25.71
N ARG A 45 6.64 7.31 24.78
CA ARG A 45 5.20 7.44 24.50
C ARG A 45 4.58 6.16 23.91
N ASP A 46 5.38 5.25 23.35
CA ASP A 46 4.90 3.94 22.90
C ASP A 46 4.41 3.08 24.07
N VAL A 47 4.99 3.24 25.26
CA VAL A 47 4.53 2.55 26.48
C VAL A 47 3.13 3.03 26.86
N THR A 48 2.89 4.34 26.83
CA THR A 48 1.57 4.91 27.13
C THR A 48 0.52 4.53 26.08
N ALA A 49 0.91 4.47 24.80
CA ALA A 49 0.04 4.01 23.73
C ALA A 49 -0.34 2.53 23.93
N CYS A 50 0.64 1.66 24.20
CA CYS A 50 0.40 0.24 24.46
C CYS A 50 -0.50 0.00 25.69
N ARG A 51 -0.31 0.77 26.78
CA ARG A 51 -1.18 0.72 27.95
C ARG A 51 -2.62 1.16 27.62
N SER A 52 -2.75 2.17 26.77
CA SER A 52 -4.06 2.64 26.32
C SER A 52 -4.78 1.60 25.47
N VAL A 53 -4.09 1.00 24.48
CA VAL A 53 -4.62 -0.10 23.66
C VAL A 53 -5.06 -1.26 24.54
N ARG A 54 -4.24 -1.66 25.52
CA ARG A 54 -4.58 -2.72 26.48
C ARG A 54 -5.85 -2.41 27.27
N ARG A 55 -5.96 -1.20 27.81
CA ARG A 55 -7.15 -0.76 28.56
C ARG A 55 -8.38 -0.80 27.67
N ILE A 56 -8.29 -0.20 26.48
CA ILE A 56 -9.38 -0.17 25.49
C ILE A 56 -9.84 -1.59 25.14
N ALA A 57 -8.90 -2.48 24.82
CA ALA A 57 -9.21 -3.87 24.45
C ALA A 57 -9.93 -4.63 25.58
N ARG A 58 -9.50 -4.41 26.83
CA ARG A 58 -10.14 -4.97 28.01
C ARG A 58 -11.56 -4.41 28.20
N ASP A 59 -11.70 -3.10 28.14
CA ASP A 59 -12.97 -2.40 28.43
C ASP A 59 -14.02 -2.69 27.32
N MET A 60 -13.57 -3.00 26.11
CA MET A 60 -14.42 -3.44 24.99
C MET A 60 -14.63 -4.96 24.93
N GLU A 61 -14.06 -5.72 25.86
CA GLU A 61 -14.09 -7.19 25.86
C GLU A 61 -13.66 -7.81 24.52
N ALA A 62 -12.63 -7.21 23.90
CA ALA A 62 -12.18 -7.61 22.58
C ALA A 62 -11.59 -9.03 22.59
N GLN A 63 -12.01 -9.84 21.62
CA GLN A 63 -11.51 -11.21 21.42
C GLN A 63 -10.33 -11.23 20.43
N ILE A 64 -10.23 -10.22 19.56
CA ILE A 64 -9.17 -10.06 18.57
C ILE A 64 -8.55 -8.66 18.71
N LEU A 65 -7.23 -8.58 18.72
CA LEU A 65 -6.47 -7.35 18.45
C LEU A 65 -5.65 -7.54 17.19
N HIS A 66 -6.08 -6.91 16.11
CA HIS A 66 -5.37 -6.91 14.84
C HIS A 66 -4.63 -5.59 14.63
N GLY A 67 -3.29 -5.64 14.70
CA GLY A 67 -2.44 -4.48 14.45
C GLY A 67 -2.04 -4.35 12.97
N HIS A 68 -2.09 -3.14 12.44
CA HIS A 68 -1.62 -2.81 11.10
C HIS A 68 -0.39 -1.90 11.16
N GLY A 69 0.63 -2.26 10.39
CA GLY A 69 1.92 -1.55 10.34
C GLY A 69 2.74 -1.75 11.62
N ALA A 70 4.03 -1.41 11.57
CA ALA A 70 5.00 -1.76 12.62
C ALA A 70 4.52 -1.43 14.05
N LYS A 71 4.03 -0.20 14.27
CA LYS A 71 3.60 0.25 15.60
C LYS A 71 2.26 -0.35 16.02
N GLY A 72 1.27 -0.35 15.14
CA GLY A 72 -0.04 -0.95 15.42
C GLY A 72 0.12 -2.44 15.74
N GLY A 73 0.94 -3.15 14.97
CA GLY A 73 1.34 -4.53 15.21
C GLY A 73 2.02 -4.72 16.56
N ALA A 74 2.99 -3.87 16.92
CA ALA A 74 3.66 -3.95 18.22
C ALA A 74 2.69 -3.72 19.39
N TYR A 75 1.80 -2.72 19.31
CA TYR A 75 0.84 -2.44 20.37
C TYR A 75 -0.19 -3.57 20.53
N ALA A 76 -0.73 -4.10 19.44
CA ALA A 76 -1.69 -5.20 19.47
C ALA A 76 -1.08 -6.44 20.14
N ARG A 77 0.11 -6.86 19.70
CA ARG A 77 0.82 -8.04 20.23
C ARG A 77 1.18 -7.89 21.69
N LEU A 78 1.73 -6.74 22.10
CA LEU A 78 2.10 -6.49 23.50
C LEU A 78 0.88 -6.36 24.42
N ALA A 79 -0.18 -5.69 23.98
CA ALA A 79 -1.42 -5.55 24.74
C ALA A 79 -2.11 -6.90 24.94
N ALA A 80 -2.31 -7.66 23.86
CA ALA A 80 -2.91 -8.99 23.92
C ALA A 80 -2.10 -9.93 24.81
N HIS A 81 -0.77 -9.97 24.68
CA HIS A 81 0.10 -10.77 25.53
C HIS A 81 -0.06 -10.45 27.02
N ALA A 82 -0.19 -9.17 27.36
CA ALA A 82 -0.41 -8.73 28.73
C ALA A 82 -1.81 -9.05 29.27
N LEU A 83 -2.81 -9.20 28.41
CA LEU A 83 -4.17 -9.61 28.76
C LEU A 83 -4.30 -11.13 28.89
N LYS A 84 -3.66 -11.90 28.00
CA LYS A 84 -3.54 -13.36 28.11
C LYS A 84 -2.92 -13.80 29.43
N ARG A 85 -1.86 -13.12 29.89
CA ARG A 85 -1.25 -13.36 31.21
C ARG A 85 -2.20 -13.12 32.40
N ARG A 86 -3.34 -12.46 32.17
CA ARG A 86 -4.40 -12.25 33.15
C ARG A 86 -5.62 -13.16 32.91
N GLY A 87 -5.49 -14.19 32.08
CA GLY A 87 -6.53 -15.17 31.80
C GLY A 87 -7.57 -14.74 30.75
N GLN A 88 -7.37 -13.62 30.05
CA GLN A 88 -8.30 -13.22 28.98
C GLN A 88 -8.08 -14.02 27.70
N ASN A 89 -9.18 -14.50 27.11
CA ASN A 89 -9.18 -15.16 25.81
C ASN A 89 -9.17 -14.12 24.69
N ILE A 90 -7.98 -13.72 24.25
CA ILE A 90 -7.76 -12.71 23.21
C ILE A 90 -6.64 -13.14 22.28
N ARG A 91 -6.77 -12.92 20.96
CA ARG A 91 -5.75 -13.23 19.96
C ARG A 91 -5.11 -11.97 19.39
N ALA A 92 -3.80 -12.03 19.15
CA ALA A 92 -3.02 -10.98 18.50
C ALA A 92 -2.78 -11.34 17.04
N LEU A 93 -3.28 -10.50 16.13
CA LEU A 93 -2.94 -10.55 14.72
C LEU A 93 -2.08 -9.37 14.31
N TYR A 94 -1.29 -9.57 13.26
CA TYR A 94 -0.45 -8.52 12.69
C TYR A 94 -0.43 -8.61 11.16
N THR A 95 -0.75 -7.48 10.51
CA THR A 95 -0.45 -7.25 9.09
C THR A 95 0.76 -6.31 8.98
N PRO A 96 1.96 -6.80 8.60
CA PRO A 96 3.12 -5.95 8.36
C PRO A 96 2.98 -5.26 7.00
N HIS A 97 2.78 -3.95 7.02
CA HIS A 97 2.83 -3.13 5.81
C HIS A 97 4.29 -2.78 5.50
N GLY A 98 4.64 -2.67 4.22
CA GLY A 98 6.02 -2.57 3.71
C GLY A 98 7.01 -1.65 4.47
N GLY A 99 6.55 -0.60 5.15
CA GLY A 99 7.41 0.32 5.91
C GLY A 99 8.42 -0.33 6.87
N SER A 100 8.06 -1.39 7.60
CA SER A 100 9.01 -2.12 8.47
C SER A 100 9.85 -3.17 7.75
N LEU A 101 9.36 -3.71 6.64
CA LEU A 101 10.00 -4.79 5.89
C LEU A 101 11.01 -4.29 4.86
N HIS A 102 10.88 -3.04 4.40
CA HIS A 102 11.82 -2.42 3.46
C HIS A 102 13.09 -1.84 4.11
N TYR A 103 13.26 -1.95 5.44
CA TYR A 103 14.51 -1.55 6.05
C TYR A 103 15.60 -2.56 5.74
N SER A 104 16.72 -2.09 5.17
CA SER A 104 17.91 -2.94 5.00
C SER A 104 18.38 -3.48 6.37
N PRO A 105 18.59 -4.80 6.50
CA PRO A 105 19.15 -5.43 7.70
C PRO A 105 20.52 -4.88 8.10
N GLU A 106 21.27 -4.33 7.14
CA GLU A 106 22.61 -3.78 7.34
C GLU A 106 22.57 -2.40 8.01
N SER A 107 21.43 -1.70 7.92
CA SER A 107 21.26 -0.40 8.55
C SER A 107 21.04 -0.53 10.06
N LEU A 108 21.57 0.42 10.86
CA LEU A 108 21.34 0.46 12.31
C LEU A 108 19.85 0.50 12.66
N LYS A 109 19.05 1.25 11.88
CA LYS A 109 17.59 1.29 12.03
C LYS A 109 16.96 -0.07 11.73
N GLY A 110 17.36 -0.73 10.64
CA GLY A 110 16.87 -2.05 10.27
C GLY A 110 17.12 -3.10 11.35
N ARG A 111 18.35 -3.16 11.92
CA ARG A 111 18.66 -4.07 13.03
C ARG A 111 17.73 -3.88 14.24
N ILE A 112 17.39 -2.63 14.58
CA ILE A 112 16.47 -2.32 15.68
C ILE A 112 15.05 -2.80 15.34
N TYR A 113 14.50 -2.42 14.19
CA TYR A 113 13.13 -2.79 13.81
C TYR A 113 12.97 -4.29 13.62
N LEU A 114 13.87 -4.95 12.90
CA LEU A 114 13.85 -6.40 12.68
C LEU A 114 14.08 -7.17 13.98
N GLY A 115 14.97 -6.69 14.86
CA GLY A 115 15.16 -7.28 16.19
C GLY A 115 13.91 -7.19 17.08
N LEU A 116 13.17 -6.10 16.99
CA LEU A 116 11.87 -5.97 17.67
C LEU A 116 10.83 -6.92 17.08
N GLU A 117 10.74 -7.03 15.76
CA GLU A 117 9.85 -7.99 15.10
C GLU A 117 10.14 -9.43 15.52
N LYS A 118 11.41 -9.85 15.52
CA LYS A 118 11.85 -11.19 15.99
C LYS A 118 11.40 -11.48 17.43
N ARG A 119 11.48 -10.48 18.32
CA ARG A 119 11.05 -10.62 19.74
C ARG A 119 9.53 -10.65 19.91
N LEU A 120 8.79 -10.11 18.95
CA LEU A 120 7.33 -10.07 18.97
C LEU A 120 6.72 -11.26 18.23
N ALA A 121 7.46 -11.95 17.37
CA ALA A 121 6.97 -13.10 16.62
C ALA A 121 6.33 -14.18 17.53
N PRO A 122 6.93 -14.60 18.67
CA PRO A 122 6.30 -15.58 19.57
C PRO A 122 5.04 -15.09 20.31
N LYS A 123 4.70 -13.80 20.19
CA LYS A 123 3.52 -13.18 20.82
C LYS A 123 2.41 -12.89 19.78
N THR A 124 2.52 -13.51 18.61
CA THR A 124 1.60 -13.34 17.48
C THR A 124 0.84 -14.65 17.30
N ASP A 125 -0.49 -14.58 17.25
CA ASP A 125 -1.35 -15.75 17.01
C ASP A 125 -1.67 -15.91 15.51
N GLY A 126 -1.66 -14.81 14.75
CA GLY A 126 -1.87 -14.84 13.31
C GLY A 126 -1.13 -13.73 12.57
N LEU A 127 -0.62 -14.06 11.38
CA LEU A 127 0.02 -13.12 10.47
C LEU A 127 -0.78 -13.04 9.17
N ILE A 128 -0.97 -11.82 8.67
CA ILE A 128 -1.58 -11.57 7.37
C ILE A 128 -0.59 -10.78 6.54
N PHE A 129 -0.30 -11.23 5.33
CA PHE A 129 0.56 -10.55 4.38
C PHE A 129 -0.25 -10.10 3.17
N GLU A 130 -0.02 -8.88 2.67
CA GLU A 130 -0.71 -8.39 1.47
C GLU A 130 -0.27 -9.09 0.17
N SER A 131 0.85 -9.82 0.20
CA SER A 131 1.47 -10.44 -0.97
C SER A 131 2.44 -11.55 -0.57
N GLU A 132 2.67 -12.52 -1.46
CA GLU A 132 3.73 -13.53 -1.32
C GLU A 132 5.11 -12.86 -1.18
N TYR A 133 5.36 -11.79 -1.95
CA TYR A 133 6.56 -10.98 -1.82
C TYR A 133 6.79 -10.48 -0.38
N SER A 134 5.75 -9.91 0.25
CA SER A 134 5.85 -9.39 1.62
C SER A 134 6.05 -10.51 2.66
N ALA A 135 5.46 -11.69 2.44
CA ALA A 135 5.68 -12.86 3.30
C ALA A 135 7.11 -13.41 3.15
N GLY A 136 7.65 -13.44 1.93
CA GLY A 136 9.04 -13.78 1.65
C GLY A 136 10.01 -12.83 2.33
N LEU A 137 9.78 -11.51 2.23
CA LEU A 137 10.58 -10.51 2.93
C LEU A 137 10.54 -10.67 4.45
N TYR A 138 9.36 -10.95 5.03
CA TYR A 138 9.26 -11.22 6.46
C TYR A 138 10.07 -12.46 6.86
N THR A 139 9.96 -13.53 6.07
CA THR A 139 10.69 -14.78 6.33
C THR A 139 12.20 -14.58 6.26
N ALA A 140 12.68 -13.87 5.25
CA ALA A 140 14.10 -13.59 5.05
C ALA A 140 14.70 -12.68 6.14
N ASN A 141 13.96 -11.65 6.57
CA ASN A 141 14.50 -10.60 7.45
C ASN A 141 14.15 -10.78 8.93
N VAL A 142 13.04 -11.47 9.24
CA VAL A 142 12.52 -11.66 10.60
C VAL A 142 12.63 -13.13 11.01
N SER A 143 11.74 -14.00 10.53
CA SER A 143 11.76 -15.43 10.79
C SER A 143 10.70 -16.11 9.96
N ALA A 144 10.78 -17.43 9.80
CA ALA A 144 9.61 -18.22 9.46
C ALA A 144 8.45 -17.85 10.41
N PRO A 145 7.20 -17.68 9.89
CA PRO A 145 6.05 -17.42 10.73
C PRO A 145 5.88 -18.50 11.81
N PRO A 146 5.91 -18.15 13.12
CA PRO A 146 5.77 -19.14 14.20
C PRO A 146 4.31 -19.48 14.49
N CYS A 147 3.39 -18.96 13.70
CA CYS A 147 1.94 -19.03 13.87
C CYS A 147 1.28 -19.11 12.50
N GLU A 148 -0.05 -19.24 12.47
CA GLU A 148 -0.76 -19.28 11.20
C GLU A 148 -0.54 -17.99 10.42
N ALA A 149 -0.06 -18.11 9.19
CA ALA A 149 0.16 -17.01 8.27
C ALA A 149 -0.69 -17.19 7.03
N ARG A 150 -1.30 -16.10 6.55
CA ARG A 150 -2.08 -16.08 5.30
C ARG A 150 -1.66 -14.93 4.40
N ILE A 151 -1.63 -15.20 3.10
CA ILE A 151 -1.62 -14.14 2.10
C ILE A 151 -3.06 -13.69 1.89
N ILE A 152 -3.36 -12.45 2.26
CA ILE A 152 -4.67 -11.84 2.04
C ILE A 152 -4.42 -10.49 1.36
N PRO A 153 -4.50 -10.46 0.02
CA PRO A 153 -4.29 -9.24 -0.74
C PRO A 153 -5.32 -8.16 -0.40
N ASN A 154 -4.94 -6.91 -0.64
CA ASN A 154 -5.86 -5.79 -0.56
C ASN A 154 -6.97 -5.93 -1.61
N GLY A 155 -8.21 -5.64 -1.22
CA GLY A 155 -9.38 -5.72 -2.08
C GLY A 155 -9.94 -4.35 -2.45
N LEU A 156 -10.63 -4.30 -3.59
CA LEU A 156 -11.41 -3.16 -4.08
C LEU A 156 -12.92 -3.43 -4.00
N LYS A 157 -13.71 -2.38 -3.83
CA LYS A 157 -15.17 -2.45 -3.84
C LYS A 157 -15.66 -2.47 -5.28
N SER A 158 -16.83 -3.05 -5.52
CA SER A 158 -17.43 -3.12 -6.86
C SER A 158 -17.61 -1.74 -7.52
N GLN A 159 -17.91 -0.70 -6.74
CA GLN A 159 -18.06 0.68 -7.24
C GLN A 159 -16.75 1.35 -7.68
N GLU A 160 -15.60 0.76 -7.37
CA GLU A 160 -14.28 1.26 -7.77
C GLU A 160 -13.88 0.74 -9.17
N PHE A 161 -14.67 -0.17 -9.75
CA PHE A 161 -14.49 -0.66 -11.10
C PHE A 161 -15.31 0.19 -12.08
N TYR A 162 -14.63 0.90 -12.97
CA TYR A 162 -15.22 1.77 -13.98
C TYR A 162 -14.24 1.96 -15.14
N GLU A 163 -14.73 2.43 -16.28
CA GLU A 163 -13.86 2.90 -17.36
C GLU A 163 -13.57 4.40 -17.14
N VAL A 164 -12.30 4.76 -17.00
CA VAL A 164 -11.92 6.17 -16.83
C VAL A 164 -12.25 6.97 -18.09
N VAL A 165 -12.95 8.09 -17.91
CA VAL A 165 -13.14 9.07 -18.98
C VAL A 165 -11.99 10.06 -18.93
N LEU A 166 -11.17 10.06 -19.97
CA LEU A 166 -10.05 10.99 -20.10
C LEU A 166 -10.54 12.40 -20.40
N GLU A 167 -9.84 13.39 -19.87
CA GLU A 167 -10.05 14.79 -20.25
C GLU A 167 -9.49 15.06 -21.66
N ASP A 168 -10.08 16.02 -22.37
CA ASP A 168 -9.61 16.43 -23.71
C ASP A 168 -8.14 16.87 -23.71
N THR A 169 -7.68 17.40 -22.58
CA THR A 169 -6.29 17.85 -22.36
C THR A 169 -5.43 16.82 -21.63
N ALA A 170 -5.80 15.53 -21.64
CA ALA A 170 -5.03 14.50 -20.96
C ALA A 170 -3.61 14.38 -21.53
N ASP A 171 -2.63 14.38 -20.63
CA ASP A 171 -1.22 14.13 -20.93
C ASP A 171 -1.00 12.69 -21.44
N ASP A 172 0.14 12.43 -22.08
CA ASP A 172 0.49 11.09 -22.55
C ASP A 172 0.59 10.10 -21.37
N PHE A 173 1.18 10.56 -20.27
CA PHE A 173 1.46 9.74 -19.09
C PHE A 173 1.01 10.41 -17.80
N VAL A 174 0.58 9.60 -16.84
CA VAL A 174 0.31 10.04 -15.47
C VAL A 174 1.16 9.25 -14.49
N PHE A 175 1.65 9.92 -13.45
CA PHE A 175 2.19 9.30 -12.25
C PHE A 175 1.33 9.70 -11.06
N VAL A 176 0.97 8.74 -10.22
CA VAL A 176 0.23 8.98 -8.98
C VAL A 176 0.95 8.32 -7.82
N GLY A 177 1.38 9.10 -6.83
CA GLY A 177 2.01 8.52 -5.64
C GLY A 177 2.78 9.50 -4.77
N GLU A 178 3.33 8.99 -3.66
CA GLU A 178 4.21 9.78 -2.81
C GLU A 178 5.51 10.12 -3.57
N LEU A 179 5.88 11.39 -3.62
CA LEU A 179 7.09 11.86 -4.29
C LEU A 179 8.32 11.48 -3.45
N ARG A 180 8.80 10.25 -3.69
CA ARG A 180 9.99 9.66 -3.09
C ARG A 180 10.84 8.94 -4.12
N HIS A 181 12.16 8.89 -3.89
CA HIS A 181 13.10 8.16 -4.76
C HIS A 181 12.72 6.69 -4.98
N LEU A 182 12.14 6.01 -3.99
CA LEU A 182 11.70 4.62 -4.15
C LEU A 182 10.56 4.43 -5.17
N LYS A 183 9.81 5.49 -5.49
CA LYS A 183 8.73 5.47 -6.50
C LYS A 183 9.22 5.78 -7.92
N GLY A 184 10.52 6.05 -8.10
CA GLY A 184 11.14 6.16 -9.42
C GLY A 184 10.73 7.38 -10.25
N VAL A 185 10.26 8.46 -9.62
CA VAL A 185 9.88 9.70 -10.34
C VAL A 185 11.07 10.25 -11.15
N ASP A 186 12.29 10.13 -10.62
CA ASP A 186 13.51 10.49 -11.32
C ASP A 186 13.78 9.62 -12.58
N VAL A 187 13.39 8.34 -12.55
CA VAL A 187 13.50 7.42 -13.70
C VAL A 187 12.54 7.87 -14.80
N MET A 188 11.30 8.20 -14.45
CA MET A 188 10.31 8.74 -15.38
C MET A 188 10.77 10.06 -16.01
N LEU A 189 11.30 11.00 -15.21
CA LEU A 189 11.81 12.27 -15.74
C LEU A 189 12.97 12.05 -16.73
N ARG A 190 13.88 11.11 -16.45
CA ARG A 190 14.98 10.76 -17.37
C ARG A 190 14.48 10.06 -18.64
N ALA A 191 13.42 9.27 -18.55
CA ALA A 191 12.80 8.67 -19.73
C ALA A 191 12.19 9.75 -20.63
N LEU A 192 11.44 10.69 -20.06
CA LEU A 192 10.87 11.84 -20.78
C LEU A 192 11.94 12.71 -21.45
N GLU A 193 13.06 12.98 -20.77
CA GLU A 193 14.21 13.68 -21.36
C GLU A 193 14.72 12.99 -22.63
N ARG A 194 14.87 11.66 -22.60
CA ARG A 194 15.36 10.88 -23.75
C ARG A 194 14.37 10.87 -24.91
N MET A 195 13.07 10.83 -24.62
CA MET A 195 12.03 10.82 -25.64
C MET A 195 11.83 12.18 -26.32
N ARG A 196 12.19 13.29 -25.66
CA ARG A 196 12.04 14.64 -26.24
C ARG A 196 12.78 14.80 -27.58
N GLY A 197 13.89 14.09 -27.76
CA GLY A 197 14.66 14.13 -29.01
C GLY A 197 13.93 13.52 -30.22
N THR A 198 12.90 12.70 -30.00
CA THR A 198 12.16 12.00 -31.06
C THR A 198 10.75 12.55 -31.23
N ARG A 199 10.06 12.94 -30.14
CA ARG A 199 8.73 13.55 -30.19
C ARG A 199 8.42 14.37 -28.93
N ALA A 200 7.45 15.27 -29.02
CA ALA A 200 6.86 15.87 -27.83
C ALA A 200 6.11 14.79 -27.02
N VAL A 201 6.41 14.72 -25.73
CA VAL A 201 5.79 13.80 -24.76
C VAL A 201 5.50 14.58 -23.49
N THR A 202 4.31 14.37 -22.95
CA THR A 202 3.79 15.10 -21.79
C THR A 202 3.51 14.18 -20.60
N ALA A 203 3.60 14.71 -19.38
CA ALA A 203 3.32 13.93 -18.18
C ALA A 203 2.68 14.75 -17.04
N TYR A 204 1.66 14.14 -16.43
CA TYR A 204 1.01 14.63 -15.22
C TYR A 204 1.53 13.91 -13.98
N ILE A 205 2.17 14.63 -13.05
CA ILE A 205 2.70 14.08 -11.80
C ILE A 205 1.81 14.53 -10.64
N ALA A 206 0.98 13.61 -10.16
CA ALA A 206 0.08 13.78 -9.03
C ALA A 206 0.69 13.18 -7.76
N GLY A 207 0.85 14.02 -6.74
CA GLY A 207 1.41 13.61 -5.45
C GLY A 207 2.13 14.70 -4.69
N GLY A 208 2.45 14.38 -3.45
CA GLY A 208 3.37 15.15 -2.61
C GLY A 208 4.35 14.20 -1.95
N GLY A 209 5.40 14.74 -1.34
CA GLY A 209 6.38 13.89 -0.67
C GLY A 209 7.64 14.68 -0.30
N PRO A 210 8.52 14.07 0.51
CA PRO A 210 9.74 14.71 0.98
C PRO A 210 10.68 15.11 -0.17
N ASP A 211 10.64 14.40 -1.29
CA ASP A 211 11.58 14.59 -2.41
C ASP A 211 10.98 15.46 -3.54
N ALA A 212 9.78 16.03 -3.33
CA ALA A 212 9.05 16.79 -4.34
C ALA A 212 9.83 18.00 -4.90
N ALA A 213 10.52 18.74 -4.03
CA ALA A 213 11.35 19.88 -4.43
C ALA A 213 12.55 19.44 -5.29
N GLU A 214 13.12 18.28 -4.98
CA GLU A 214 14.22 17.69 -5.74
C GLU A 214 13.77 17.30 -7.16
N PHE A 215 12.62 16.63 -7.30
CA PHE A 215 12.10 16.26 -8.61
C PHE A 215 11.73 17.46 -9.47
N ARG A 216 11.16 18.53 -8.88
CA ARG A 216 10.93 19.79 -9.61
C ARG A 216 12.24 20.42 -10.08
N LYS A 217 13.30 20.36 -9.25
CA LYS A 217 14.64 20.84 -9.64
C LYS A 217 15.24 19.98 -10.76
N LEU A 218 15.08 18.66 -10.69
CA LEU A 218 15.52 17.73 -11.72
C LEU A 218 14.80 18.00 -13.05
N ALA A 219 13.46 18.13 -13.04
CA ALA A 219 12.69 18.44 -14.25
C ALA A 219 13.16 19.75 -14.93
N ARG A 220 13.46 20.80 -14.16
CA ARG A 220 14.06 22.03 -14.70
C ARG A 220 15.45 21.80 -15.29
N LYS A 221 16.30 21.03 -14.60
CA LYS A 221 17.65 20.71 -15.09
C LYS A 221 17.62 19.91 -16.40
N LEU A 222 16.64 19.02 -16.54
CA LEU A 222 16.43 18.21 -17.73
C LEU A 222 15.65 18.97 -18.83
N ASP A 223 15.31 20.24 -18.63
CA ASP A 223 14.50 21.05 -19.56
C ASP A 223 13.13 20.43 -19.91
N LEU A 224 12.40 20.02 -18.88
CA LEU A 224 11.07 19.39 -18.98
C LEU A 224 9.93 20.30 -18.49
N SER A 225 10.20 21.59 -18.25
CA SER A 225 9.23 22.50 -17.62
C SER A 225 7.96 22.70 -18.45
N GLY A 226 8.02 22.56 -19.77
CA GLY A 226 6.86 22.61 -20.67
C GLY A 226 6.21 21.24 -20.95
N ALA A 227 6.81 20.15 -20.47
CA ALA A 227 6.38 18.78 -20.71
C ALA A 227 5.81 18.09 -19.46
N VAL A 228 6.11 18.61 -18.26
CA VAL A 228 5.75 17.95 -17.00
C VAL A 228 4.97 18.88 -16.09
N THR A 229 3.75 18.47 -15.74
CA THR A 229 2.90 19.17 -14.77
C THR A 229 2.99 18.52 -13.40
N PHE A 230 3.47 19.25 -12.38
CA PHE A 230 3.45 18.79 -10.98
C PHE A 230 2.20 19.32 -10.25
N ALA A 231 1.16 18.51 -10.19
CA ALA A 231 -0.16 18.88 -9.69
C ALA A 231 -0.27 19.00 -8.16
N GLY A 232 0.65 18.39 -7.42
CA GLY A 232 0.49 18.21 -5.98
C GLY A 232 -0.47 17.05 -5.66
N PRO A 233 -0.85 16.87 -4.38
CA PRO A 233 -1.71 15.77 -3.97
C PRO A 233 -3.15 15.96 -4.46
N VAL A 234 -3.64 15.04 -5.28
CA VAL A 234 -5.04 14.96 -5.75
C VAL A 234 -5.55 13.52 -5.61
N PRO A 235 -6.88 13.30 -5.57
CA PRO A 235 -7.43 11.94 -5.62
C PRO A 235 -6.94 11.18 -6.87
N ALA A 236 -6.68 9.88 -6.73
CA ALA A 236 -6.18 9.04 -7.83
C ALA A 236 -7.14 9.07 -9.03
N SER A 237 -8.44 8.96 -8.80
CA SER A 237 -9.46 9.04 -9.87
C SER A 237 -9.41 10.36 -10.66
N THR A 238 -9.17 11.49 -10.00
CA THR A 238 -8.97 12.78 -10.67
C THR A 238 -7.68 12.79 -11.49
N ALA A 239 -6.60 12.20 -10.97
CA ALA A 239 -5.34 12.12 -11.71
C ALA A 239 -5.43 11.18 -12.92
N PHE A 240 -6.16 10.06 -12.82
CA PHE A 240 -6.32 9.11 -13.91
C PHE A 240 -6.96 9.73 -15.15
N ALA A 241 -7.92 10.64 -14.99
CA ALA A 241 -8.52 11.36 -16.11
C ALA A 241 -7.52 12.30 -16.84
N ARG A 242 -6.40 12.64 -16.21
CA ARG A 242 -5.39 13.58 -16.73
C ARG A 242 -4.27 12.92 -17.51
N GLY A 243 -4.21 11.59 -17.62
CA GLY A 243 -3.18 10.92 -18.41
C GLY A 243 -3.64 9.62 -19.05
N ARG A 244 -3.16 9.35 -20.26
CA ARG A 244 -3.61 8.20 -21.07
C ARG A 244 -3.03 6.86 -20.58
N CYS A 245 -1.88 6.88 -19.91
CA CYS A 245 -1.27 5.70 -19.31
C CYS A 245 -0.62 6.03 -17.96
N LEU A 246 -0.92 5.23 -16.93
CA LEU A 246 -0.23 5.30 -15.64
C LEU A 246 1.15 4.67 -15.74
N VAL A 247 2.17 5.42 -15.31
CA VAL A 247 3.55 4.95 -15.19
C VAL A 247 3.87 4.72 -13.70
N VAL A 248 4.26 3.49 -13.37
CA VAL A 248 4.66 3.07 -12.01
C VAL A 248 6.11 2.57 -12.06
N PRO A 249 7.10 3.48 -12.11
CA PRO A 249 8.51 3.16 -12.34
C PRO A 249 9.24 2.80 -11.03
N SER A 250 8.53 2.19 -10.08
CA SER A 250 8.97 2.03 -8.70
C SER A 250 10.21 1.15 -8.59
N ARG A 251 11.09 1.48 -7.63
CA ARG A 251 12.22 0.63 -7.24
C ARG A 251 11.83 -0.40 -6.20
N ALA A 252 10.81 -0.11 -5.40
CA ALA A 252 10.29 -1.00 -4.39
C ALA A 252 8.81 -0.71 -4.15
N GLU A 253 8.02 -1.77 -4.09
CA GLU A 253 6.63 -1.76 -3.66
C GLU A 253 6.37 -2.93 -2.73
N SER A 254 5.34 -2.84 -1.90
CA SER A 254 4.82 -4.02 -1.18
C SER A 254 3.68 -4.62 -2.00
N PHE A 255 2.46 -4.10 -1.90
CA PHE A 255 1.35 -4.43 -2.78
C PHE A 255 0.61 -3.12 -3.13
N PRO A 256 0.98 -2.46 -4.25
CA PRO A 256 0.62 -1.06 -4.47
C PRO A 256 -0.85 -0.89 -4.86
N TYR A 257 -1.62 -0.23 -3.98
CA TYR A 257 -3.01 0.14 -4.25
C TYR A 257 -3.18 0.87 -5.58
N ILE A 258 -2.23 1.73 -5.97
CA ILE A 258 -2.37 2.50 -7.21
C ILE A 258 -2.44 1.64 -8.46
N VAL A 259 -1.81 0.45 -8.46
CA VAL A 259 -1.89 -0.49 -9.58
C VAL A 259 -3.25 -1.18 -9.60
N LEU A 260 -3.81 -1.53 -8.43
CA LEU A 260 -5.18 -2.04 -8.31
C LEU A 260 -6.20 -0.99 -8.75
N GLU A 261 -6.06 0.26 -8.27
CA GLU A 261 -6.95 1.37 -8.59
C GLU A 261 -6.94 1.69 -10.09
N ALA A 262 -5.76 1.68 -10.73
CA ALA A 262 -5.65 1.90 -12.18
C ALA A 262 -6.23 0.74 -12.99
N ALA A 263 -5.98 -0.50 -12.57
CA ALA A 263 -6.62 -1.68 -13.16
C ALA A 263 -8.14 -1.56 -13.07
N ALA A 264 -8.68 -1.20 -11.90
CA ALA A 264 -10.10 -1.05 -11.69
C ALA A 264 -10.71 0.11 -12.50
N ALA A 265 -9.95 1.18 -12.72
CA ALA A 265 -10.32 2.28 -13.61
C ALA A 265 -10.11 1.97 -15.11
N GLN A 266 -9.72 0.74 -15.46
CA GLN A 266 -9.37 0.31 -16.82
C GLN A 266 -8.32 1.20 -17.51
N LEU A 267 -7.43 1.81 -16.72
CA LEU A 267 -6.38 2.69 -17.24
C LEU A 267 -5.17 1.85 -17.67
N PRO A 268 -4.64 2.03 -18.90
CA PRO A 268 -3.36 1.48 -19.31
C PRO A 268 -2.24 1.69 -18.29
N ILE A 269 -1.44 0.65 -18.03
CA ILE A 269 -0.30 0.74 -17.10
C ILE A 269 1.03 0.34 -17.76
N ILE A 270 2.10 1.06 -17.38
CA ILE A 270 3.49 0.67 -17.56
C ILE A 270 4.10 0.60 -16.16
N ALA A 271 4.52 -0.58 -15.72
CA ALA A 271 4.95 -0.81 -14.34
C ALA A 271 6.22 -1.66 -14.26
N THR A 272 6.97 -1.46 -13.18
CA THR A 272 8.17 -2.25 -12.89
C THR A 272 7.88 -3.60 -12.27
N ASP A 273 8.75 -4.58 -12.53
CA ASP A 273 8.77 -5.92 -11.94
C ASP A 273 9.36 -5.89 -10.52
N VAL A 274 8.60 -5.32 -9.58
CA VAL A 274 9.01 -5.24 -8.16
C VAL A 274 7.85 -5.47 -7.21
N GLY A 275 8.19 -5.97 -6.03
CA GLY A 275 7.21 -6.15 -4.98
C GLY A 275 6.11 -7.12 -5.38
N GLY A 276 4.88 -6.76 -5.03
CA GLY A 276 3.66 -7.48 -5.40
C GLY A 276 3.02 -7.00 -6.71
N ILE A 277 3.67 -6.13 -7.51
CA ILE A 277 3.17 -5.79 -8.85
C ILE A 277 2.99 -7.05 -9.72
N PRO A 278 3.95 -8.00 -9.76
CA PRO A 278 3.79 -9.23 -10.54
C PRO A 278 2.63 -10.10 -10.08
N GLU A 279 2.31 -10.08 -8.79
CA GLU A 279 1.16 -10.80 -8.24
C GLU A 279 -0.17 -10.18 -8.70
N ILE A 280 -0.23 -8.84 -8.81
CA ILE A 280 -1.41 -8.13 -9.34
C ILE A 280 -1.61 -8.45 -10.82
N THR A 281 -0.54 -8.39 -11.62
CA THR A 281 -0.60 -8.58 -13.07
C THR A 281 -0.51 -10.05 -13.51
N ALA A 282 -0.37 -10.99 -12.57
CA ALA A 282 -0.21 -12.41 -12.89
C ALA A 282 -1.37 -12.93 -13.76
N GLY A 283 -1.03 -13.64 -14.83
CA GLY A 283 -1.99 -14.21 -15.78
C GLY A 283 -2.62 -13.19 -16.73
N THR A 284 -2.09 -11.97 -16.82
CA THR A 284 -2.57 -10.92 -17.73
C THR A 284 -1.55 -10.63 -18.84
N GLN A 285 -1.95 -9.85 -19.84
CA GLN A 285 -1.08 -9.40 -20.93
C GLN A 285 -0.18 -8.20 -20.58
N VAL A 286 -0.21 -7.71 -19.34
CA VAL A 286 0.63 -6.59 -18.89
C VAL A 286 2.09 -7.01 -18.89
N LYS A 287 2.95 -6.22 -19.56
CA LYS A 287 4.40 -6.39 -19.52
C LYS A 287 5.00 -5.54 -18.41
N LEU A 288 5.88 -6.14 -17.63
CA LEU A 288 6.64 -5.45 -16.59
C LEU A 288 8.07 -5.17 -17.04
N ILE A 289 8.65 -4.09 -16.53
CA ILE A 289 10.04 -3.69 -16.83
C ILE A 289 10.96 -3.80 -15.61
N PRO A 290 12.27 -3.99 -15.78
CA PRO A 290 13.20 -3.95 -14.66
C PRO A 290 13.18 -2.59 -13.93
N ALA A 291 13.26 -2.61 -12.60
CA ALA A 291 13.31 -1.39 -11.81
C ALA A 291 14.59 -0.57 -12.07
N GLY A 292 14.42 0.75 -12.18
CA GLY A 292 15.53 1.68 -12.41
C GLY A 292 16.05 1.70 -13.85
N ASP A 293 15.53 0.86 -14.75
CA ASP A 293 15.93 0.83 -16.15
C ASP A 293 15.21 1.91 -16.97
N VAL A 294 15.91 3.02 -17.18
CA VAL A 294 15.40 4.14 -18.00
C VAL A 294 15.20 3.73 -19.45
N GLN A 295 16.03 2.85 -20.03
CA GLN A 295 15.87 2.46 -21.44
C GLN A 295 14.65 1.56 -21.64
N ALA A 296 14.45 0.58 -20.75
CA ALA A 296 13.26 -0.25 -20.78
C ALA A 296 11.98 0.59 -20.62
N LEU A 297 12.01 1.61 -19.75
CA LEU A 297 10.90 2.53 -19.59
C LEU A 297 10.64 3.36 -20.87
N VAL A 298 11.68 3.93 -21.48
CA VAL A 298 11.57 4.63 -22.77
C VAL A 298 10.97 3.73 -23.85
N GLN A 299 11.42 2.47 -23.94
CA GLN A 299 10.90 1.53 -24.92
C GLN A 299 9.40 1.26 -24.73
N GLN A 300 8.96 0.95 -23.50
CA GLN A 300 7.53 0.70 -23.26
C GLN A 300 6.67 1.95 -23.46
N MET A 301 7.17 3.13 -23.06
CA MET A 301 6.48 4.40 -23.31
C MET A 301 6.36 4.69 -24.82
N SER A 302 7.40 4.43 -25.61
CA SER A 302 7.34 4.56 -27.07
C SER A 302 6.35 3.56 -27.69
N GLU A 303 6.39 2.29 -27.29
CA GLU A 303 5.44 1.28 -27.75
C GLU A 303 3.99 1.67 -27.45
N PHE A 304 3.72 2.29 -26.29
CA PHE A 304 2.41 2.81 -25.95
C PHE A 304 1.98 3.95 -26.88
N LEU A 305 2.87 4.87 -27.20
CA LEU A 305 2.57 6.00 -28.09
C LEU A 305 2.39 5.59 -29.55
N GLU A 306 2.97 4.46 -29.96
CA GLU A 306 2.83 3.88 -31.30
C GLU A 306 1.53 3.08 -31.45
N ASP A 307 1.14 2.32 -30.42
CA ASP A 307 -0.08 1.51 -30.41
C ASP A 307 -0.81 1.60 -29.05
N PRO A 308 -1.54 2.70 -28.80
CA PRO A 308 -2.29 2.86 -27.55
C PRO A 308 -3.38 1.80 -27.37
N GLN A 309 -4.00 1.33 -28.47
CA GLN A 309 -5.13 0.39 -28.41
C GLN A 309 -4.71 -0.94 -27.78
N LYS A 310 -3.52 -1.43 -28.12
CA LYS A 310 -2.95 -2.63 -27.49
C LYS A 310 -2.85 -2.53 -25.96
N TYR A 311 -2.57 -1.34 -25.43
CA TYR A 311 -2.51 -1.13 -23.99
C TYR A 311 -3.89 -0.96 -23.36
N VAL A 312 -4.88 -0.43 -24.09
CA VAL A 312 -6.29 -0.42 -23.67
C VAL A 312 -6.81 -1.85 -23.54
N ASP A 313 -6.50 -2.74 -24.50
CA ASP A 313 -6.91 -4.14 -24.45
C ASP A 313 -6.25 -4.88 -23.26
N ARG A 314 -4.97 -4.59 -22.97
CA ARG A 314 -4.28 -5.07 -21.75
C ARG A 314 -4.94 -4.56 -20.46
N ALA A 315 -5.40 -3.30 -20.45
CA ALA A 315 -6.05 -2.72 -19.29
C ALA A 315 -7.41 -3.38 -19.02
N ARG A 316 -8.17 -3.74 -20.08
CA ARG A 316 -9.41 -4.52 -19.97
C ARG A 316 -9.16 -5.89 -19.33
N ASP A 317 -8.20 -6.64 -19.86
CA ASP A 317 -7.80 -7.95 -19.32
C ASP A 317 -7.34 -7.86 -17.85
N LEU A 318 -6.55 -6.83 -17.53
CA LEU A 318 -6.12 -6.57 -16.15
C LEU A 318 -7.30 -6.26 -15.23
N GLN A 319 -8.25 -5.41 -15.65
CA GLN A 319 -9.44 -5.09 -14.88
C GLN A 319 -10.26 -6.35 -14.57
N GLU A 320 -10.48 -7.22 -15.57
CA GLU A 320 -11.20 -8.49 -15.39
C GLU A 320 -10.48 -9.45 -14.43
N SER A 321 -9.14 -9.53 -14.50
CA SER A 321 -8.33 -10.32 -13.56
C SER A 321 -8.46 -9.78 -12.13
N VAL A 322 -8.33 -8.46 -11.95
CA VAL A 322 -8.40 -7.79 -10.65
C VAL A 322 -9.80 -7.90 -10.04
N ALA A 323 -10.86 -7.71 -10.83
CA ALA A 323 -12.25 -7.83 -10.38
C ALA A 323 -12.59 -9.22 -9.83
N ARG A 324 -11.95 -10.28 -10.36
CA ARG A 324 -12.12 -11.66 -9.90
C ARG A 324 -11.31 -11.99 -8.65
N ARG A 325 -10.11 -11.39 -8.51
CA ARG A 325 -9.10 -11.82 -7.52
C ARG A 325 -9.01 -10.92 -6.29
N PHE A 326 -9.26 -9.63 -6.44
CA PHE A 326 -8.92 -8.62 -5.43
C PHE A 326 -10.17 -7.82 -5.02
N THR A 327 -11.15 -8.50 -4.43
CA THR A 327 -12.39 -7.88 -3.95
C THR A 327 -12.35 -7.63 -2.45
N VAL A 328 -13.00 -6.54 -1.99
CA VAL A 328 -13.15 -6.26 -0.55
C VAL A 328 -13.93 -7.39 0.14
N GLU A 329 -14.92 -7.98 -0.53
CA GLU A 329 -15.72 -9.09 -0.01
C GLU A 329 -14.85 -10.34 0.21
N GLY A 330 -13.99 -10.67 -0.76
CA GLY A 330 -13.05 -11.78 -0.66
C GLY A 330 -12.00 -11.56 0.43
N MET A 331 -11.40 -10.36 0.47
CA MET A 331 -10.46 -9.96 1.51
C MET A 331 -11.11 -10.04 2.90
N ALA A 332 -12.30 -9.45 3.09
CA ALA A 332 -13.00 -9.45 4.36
C ALA A 332 -13.33 -10.86 4.84
N ARG A 333 -13.83 -11.72 3.94
CA ARG A 333 -14.10 -13.13 4.25
C ARG A 333 -12.84 -13.87 4.69
N ALA A 334 -11.75 -13.74 3.93
CA ALA A 334 -10.48 -14.40 4.27
C ALA A 334 -9.92 -13.96 5.64
N VAL A 335 -10.09 -12.68 6.00
CA VAL A 335 -9.70 -12.14 7.31
C VAL A 335 -10.61 -12.68 8.42
N THR A 336 -11.93 -12.66 8.25
CA THR A 336 -12.87 -13.16 9.26
C THR A 336 -12.72 -14.67 9.48
N ASP A 337 -12.49 -15.44 8.42
CA ASP A 337 -12.21 -16.88 8.51
C ASP A 337 -10.93 -17.17 9.32
N LEU A 338 -9.95 -16.27 9.29
CA LEU A 338 -8.76 -16.36 10.15
C LEU A 338 -9.09 -16.01 11.59
N TYR A 339 -9.86 -14.95 11.84
CA TYR A 339 -10.30 -14.61 13.20
C TYR A 339 -11.07 -15.77 13.84
N GLU A 340 -12.05 -16.33 13.15
CA GLU A 340 -12.88 -17.42 13.66
C GLU A 340 -12.06 -18.66 14.00
N ARG A 341 -11.14 -19.06 13.12
CA ARG A 341 -10.26 -20.22 13.37
C ARG A 341 -9.31 -20.00 14.55
N LEU A 342 -8.79 -18.79 14.73
CA LEU A 342 -7.94 -18.49 15.88
C LEU A 342 -8.73 -18.43 17.20
N LEU A 343 -10.02 -18.12 17.17
CA LEU A 343 -10.88 -18.12 18.37
C LEU A 343 -11.35 -19.50 18.78
N GLN A 344 -11.32 -20.49 17.88
CA GLN A 344 -11.62 -21.87 18.22
C GLN A 344 -10.54 -22.43 19.19
N PRO A 345 -10.94 -23.30 20.14
CA PRO A 345 -9.97 -24.01 20.98
C PRO A 345 -9.05 -24.87 20.10
N PRO A 346 -7.77 -25.03 20.46
CA PRO A 346 -6.88 -25.96 19.75
C PRO A 346 -7.50 -27.36 19.79
N ARG A 347 -7.54 -28.01 18.63
CA ARG A 347 -8.02 -29.39 18.50
C ARG A 347 -7.09 -30.38 19.20
#